data_AF-A0A3M6TEJ7-F1
#
_entry.id   AF-A0A3M6TEJ7-F1
#
_cell.length_a   1.000
_cell.length_b   1.000
_cell.length_c   1.000
_cell.angle_alpha   90.00
_cell.angle_beta   90.00
_cell.angle_gamma   90.00
#
_symmetry.space_group_name_H-M   'P 1'
#
loop_
_entity.id
_entity.type
_entity.pdbx_description
1 polymer ?
#
loop_
_entity_poly.entity_id
_entity_poly.type
_entity_poly.pdbx_seq_one_letter_code
_entity_poly.pdbx_strand_id
1 'polypeptide(L)'
;MEHGSPEIIQCDKGGEFKKPLKLLCDSMNINLIYSRPRRPQSQGKDTKIKDGTDLQKIGQDGVNWAKQLPLYQRILNNDPKEVMAYKTPFEIYFARNIGEKAYIRLRGKPSNIQHLMEDRIEKRKIKLHNNKVSYTSPISGKEERKWVSVDDITRFTLKREKQK
;
A
#
# COMPACT_ATOMS: atom_id res chain seq x y z
N MET A 1 -0.84 16.81 -1.03
CA MET A 1 -0.44 15.90 -2.12
C MET A 1 -1.47 14.79 -2.16
N GLU A 2 -2.25 14.71 -3.24
CA GLU A 2 -3.41 13.82 -3.32
C GLU A 2 -3.01 12.49 -3.96
N HIS A 3 -3.39 11.40 -3.29
CA HIS A 3 -3.24 10.04 -3.78
C HIS A 3 -4.31 9.78 -4.87
N GLY A 4 -3.97 8.98 -5.90
CA GLY A 4 -4.94 8.55 -6.91
C GLY A 4 -6.01 7.64 -6.30
N SER A 5 -7.04 7.31 -7.08
CA SER A 5 -8.12 6.43 -6.60
C SER A 5 -7.57 5.02 -6.33
N PRO A 6 -7.72 4.49 -5.10
CA PRO A 6 -7.29 3.13 -4.79
C PRO A 6 -8.20 2.09 -5.48
N GLU A 7 -7.69 0.89 -5.71
CA GLU A 7 -8.48 -0.21 -6.27
C GLU A 7 -9.32 -0.93 -5.19
N ILE A 8 -8.79 -0.98 -3.96
CA ILE A 8 -9.40 -1.68 -2.83
C ILE A 8 -9.27 -0.82 -1.57
N ILE A 9 -10.36 -0.67 -0.83
CA ILE A 9 -10.37 -0.07 0.50
C ILE A 9 -10.84 -1.12 1.49
N GLN A 10 -10.12 -1.27 2.61
CA GLN A 10 -10.54 -2.12 3.72
C GLN A 10 -10.92 -1.27 4.93
N CYS A 11 -12.10 -1.48 5.49
CA CYS A 11 -12.58 -0.76 6.68
C CYS A 11 -13.31 -1.69 7.67
N ASP A 12 -13.60 -1.20 8.86
CA ASP A 12 -14.45 -1.91 9.82
C ASP A 12 -15.94 -1.78 9.48
N LYS A 13 -16.77 -2.47 10.27
CA LYS A 13 -18.23 -2.48 10.11
C LYS A 13 -18.92 -1.31 10.84
N GLY A 14 -18.23 -0.21 11.11
CA GLY A 14 -18.80 1.02 11.65
C GLY A 14 -20.00 1.48 10.81
N GLY A 15 -21.03 2.02 11.47
CA GLY A 15 -22.26 2.45 10.80
C GLY A 15 -22.00 3.50 9.71
N GLU A 16 -21.00 4.36 9.93
CA GLU A 16 -20.56 5.43 9.04
C GLU A 16 -20.06 4.91 7.68
N PHE A 17 -19.46 3.72 7.64
CA PHE A 17 -18.85 3.14 6.45
C PHE A 17 -19.78 2.26 5.60
N LYS A 18 -21.04 2.09 6.00
CA LYS A 18 -21.93 1.10 5.37
C LYS A 18 -22.68 1.59 4.14
N LYS A 19 -23.33 2.76 4.21
CA LYS A 19 -24.25 3.22 3.17
C LYS A 19 -23.63 4.27 2.25
N PRO A 20 -23.22 5.46 2.75
CA PRO A 20 -22.68 6.50 1.89
C PRO A 20 -21.33 6.10 1.27
N LEU A 21 -20.44 5.48 2.05
CA LEU A 21 -19.13 5.06 1.55
C LEU A 21 -19.24 3.99 0.47
N LYS A 22 -20.16 3.03 0.62
CA LYS A 22 -20.35 1.97 -0.36
C LYS A 22 -20.79 2.52 -1.72
N LEU A 23 -21.78 3.42 -1.72
CA LEU A 23 -22.25 4.07 -2.96
C LEU A 23 -21.14 4.85 -3.66
N LEU A 24 -20.32 5.57 -2.89
CA LEU A 24 -19.18 6.30 -3.41
C LEU A 24 -18.12 5.35 -4.01
N CYS A 25 -17.75 4.30 -3.28
CA CYS A 25 -16.80 3.29 -3.75
C CYS A 25 -17.29 2.58 -5.03
N ASP A 26 -18.57 2.20 -5.09
CA ASP A 26 -19.18 1.57 -6.26
C ASP A 26 -19.09 2.51 -7.49
N SER A 27 -19.36 3.82 -7.31
CA SER A 27 -19.27 4.82 -8.39
C SER A 27 -17.85 5.04 -8.93
N MET A 28 -16.85 4.86 -8.07
CA MET A 28 -15.43 5.01 -8.41
C MET A 28 -14.77 3.68 -8.80
N ASN A 29 -15.56 2.60 -8.91
CA ASN A 29 -15.08 1.24 -9.17
C ASN A 29 -13.99 0.77 -8.18
N ILE A 30 -14.20 1.09 -6.90
CA ILE A 30 -13.32 0.72 -5.79
C ILE A 30 -13.96 -0.44 -5.02
N ASN A 31 -13.22 -1.53 -4.83
CA ASN A 31 -13.70 -2.66 -4.07
C ASN A 31 -13.62 -2.38 -2.56
N LEU A 32 -14.76 -2.34 -1.88
CA LEU A 32 -14.83 -2.12 -0.44
C LEU A 32 -14.90 -3.46 0.32
N ILE A 33 -13.89 -3.73 1.14
CA ILE A 33 -13.79 -4.94 1.96
C ILE A 33 -14.03 -4.59 3.43
N TYR A 34 -15.05 -5.20 4.02
CA TYR A 34 -15.32 -5.04 5.45
C TYR A 34 -14.60 -6.11 6.26
N SER A 35 -13.89 -5.69 7.30
CA SER A 35 -13.28 -6.60 8.25
C SER A 35 -14.33 -7.34 9.08
N ARG A 36 -13.93 -8.44 9.73
CA ARG A 36 -14.81 -9.17 10.64
C ARG A 36 -15.08 -8.31 11.89
N PRO A 37 -16.33 -8.26 12.37
CA PRO A 37 -16.65 -7.50 13.58
C PRO A 37 -15.80 -7.98 14.76
N ARG A 38 -15.33 -7.03 15.58
CA ARG A 38 -14.54 -7.28 16.80
C ARG A 38 -13.21 -8.02 16.58
N ARG A 39 -12.54 -7.79 15.43
CA ARG A 39 -11.18 -8.28 15.15
C ARG A 39 -10.21 -7.12 14.88
N PRO A 40 -9.68 -6.45 15.92
CA PRO A 40 -8.84 -5.25 15.79
C PRO A 40 -7.54 -5.51 15.02
N GLN A 41 -7.05 -6.76 15.02
CA GLN A 41 -5.86 -7.17 14.25
C GLN A 41 -5.99 -6.91 12.75
N SER A 42 -7.21 -6.97 12.21
CA SER A 42 -7.47 -6.74 10.77
C SER A 42 -7.32 -5.27 10.33
N GLN A 43 -7.27 -4.33 11.29
CA GLN A 43 -6.93 -2.91 11.09
C GLN A 43 -5.64 -2.54 11.84
N GLY A 44 -4.83 -3.53 12.25
CA GLY A 44 -3.67 -3.33 13.11
C GLY A 44 -2.61 -2.39 12.55
N LYS A 45 -2.61 -2.13 11.24
CA LYS A 45 -1.72 -1.15 10.60
C LYS A 45 -2.16 0.28 10.91
N ASP A 46 -3.46 0.57 10.80
CA ASP A 46 -4.02 1.90 11.05
C ASP A 46 -3.95 2.24 12.54
N THR A 47 -4.17 1.26 13.41
CA THR A 47 -4.04 1.46 14.87
C THR A 47 -2.59 1.74 15.27
N LYS A 48 -1.61 1.00 14.72
CA LYS A 48 -0.18 1.25 14.99
C LYS A 48 0.30 2.61 14.48
N ILE A 49 -0.27 3.12 13.39
CA ILE A 49 0.03 4.48 12.92
C ILE A 49 -0.43 5.51 13.95
N LYS A 50 -1.61 5.32 14.56
CA LYS A 50 -2.12 6.21 15.61
C LYS A 50 -1.23 6.19 16.86
N ASP A 51 -0.79 5.00 17.29
CA ASP A 51 0.01 4.83 18.51
C ASP A 51 1.47 5.29 18.37
N GLY A 52 2.03 5.25 17.15
CA GLY A 52 3.44 5.59 16.89
C GLY A 52 3.69 7.06 16.55
N THR A 53 2.65 7.84 16.27
CA THR A 53 2.77 9.30 16.22
C THR A 53 2.69 9.86 17.63
N ASP A 54 3.68 10.66 18.00
CA ASP A 54 3.65 11.47 19.22
C ASP A 54 2.62 12.61 19.06
N LEU A 55 1.34 12.23 19.04
CA LEU A 55 0.18 13.14 18.98
C LEU A 55 0.06 13.95 20.28
N GLN A 56 0.93 13.72 21.27
CA GLN A 56 0.99 14.48 22.51
C GLN A 56 1.14 15.99 22.25
N LYS A 57 1.79 16.38 21.15
CA LYS A 57 1.90 17.80 20.73
C LYS A 57 0.62 18.38 20.13
N ILE A 58 -0.33 17.55 19.68
CA ILE A 58 -1.63 17.96 19.11
C ILE A 58 -2.68 18.17 20.19
N GLY A 59 -2.62 17.36 21.24
CA GLY A 59 -3.53 17.44 22.38
C GLY A 59 -3.17 18.53 23.40
N GLN A 60 -2.16 19.37 23.12
CA GLN A 60 -1.82 20.50 24.00
C GLN A 60 -2.90 21.58 23.90
N ASP A 61 -3.32 22.09 25.07
CA ASP A 61 -4.27 23.18 25.15
C ASP A 61 -3.77 24.40 24.38
N GLY A 62 -4.65 24.96 23.53
CA GLY A 62 -4.34 26.11 22.68
C GLY A 62 -3.78 25.78 21.29
N VAL A 63 -3.51 24.51 20.98
CA VAL A 63 -3.07 24.11 19.63
C VAL A 63 -4.27 23.94 18.69
N ASN A 64 -4.28 24.70 17.60
CA ASN A 64 -5.23 24.47 16.50
C ASN A 64 -4.79 23.25 15.68
N TRP A 65 -5.29 22.08 16.07
CA TRP A 65 -4.97 20.80 15.42
C TRP A 65 -5.19 20.81 13.91
N ALA A 66 -6.28 21.42 13.43
CA ALA A 66 -6.62 21.47 12.01
C ALA A 66 -5.55 22.20 11.19
N LYS A 67 -4.99 23.30 11.72
CA LYS A 67 -3.88 24.03 11.08
C LYS A 67 -2.57 23.24 11.06
N GLN A 68 -2.38 22.30 11.98
CA GLN A 68 -1.16 21.50 12.07
C GLN A 68 -1.22 20.21 11.26
N LEU A 69 -2.41 19.74 10.85
CA LEU A 69 -2.58 18.51 10.05
C LEU A 69 -1.64 18.41 8.83
N PRO A 70 -1.43 19.47 8.02
CA PRO A 70 -0.52 19.37 6.87
C PRO A 70 0.93 19.11 7.28
N LEU A 71 1.36 19.69 8.41
CA LEU A 71 2.71 19.48 8.95
C LEU A 71 2.87 18.02 9.39
N TYR A 72 1.89 17.46 10.10
CA TYR A 72 1.91 16.05 10.50
C TYR A 72 1.89 15.09 9.32
N GLN A 73 1.05 15.35 8.32
CA GLN A 73 1.03 14.57 7.10
C GLN A 73 2.40 14.60 6.41
N ARG A 74 3.09 15.74 6.41
CA ARG A 74 4.43 15.88 5.85
C ARG A 74 5.46 15.05 6.62
N ILE A 75 5.48 15.16 7.94
CA ILE A 75 6.39 14.40 8.84
C ILE A 75 6.15 12.90 8.64
N LEU A 76 4.90 12.44 8.73
CA LEU A 76 4.54 11.04 8.58
C LEU A 76 4.98 10.41 7.25
N ASN A 77 4.94 11.19 6.17
CA ASN A 77 5.26 10.72 4.83
C ASN A 77 6.74 10.83 4.48
N ASN A 78 7.45 11.84 5.03
CA ASN A 78 8.82 12.15 4.64
C ASN A 78 9.87 11.80 5.69
N ASP A 79 9.46 11.40 6.90
CA ASP A 79 10.42 10.95 7.90
C ASP A 79 10.83 9.50 7.63
N PRO A 80 12.14 9.19 7.68
CA PRO A 80 12.64 7.84 7.49
C PRO A 80 12.21 6.95 8.66
N LYS A 81 11.77 5.73 8.36
CA LYS A 81 11.36 4.75 9.38
C LYS A 81 12.33 3.58 9.41
N GLU A 82 12.80 3.19 10.59
CA GLU A 82 13.72 2.06 10.76
C GLU A 82 13.13 0.77 10.21
N VAL A 83 11.85 0.50 10.48
CA VAL A 83 11.07 -0.64 9.94
C VAL A 83 11.03 -0.68 8.40
N MET A 84 11.42 0.41 7.75
CA MET A 84 11.46 0.63 6.32
C MET A 84 12.90 0.74 5.78
N ALA A 85 13.89 0.23 6.54
CA ALA A 85 15.31 0.35 6.25
C ALA A 85 15.77 1.81 6.09
N TYR A 86 15.28 2.68 6.99
CA TYR A 86 15.54 4.12 7.00
C TYR A 86 15.14 4.86 5.72
N LYS A 87 14.23 4.27 4.93
CA LYS A 87 13.57 4.97 3.82
C LYS A 87 12.32 5.66 4.32
N THR A 88 11.93 6.72 3.62
CA THR A 88 10.68 7.44 3.91
C THR A 88 9.50 6.66 3.33
N PRO A 89 8.30 6.71 3.94
CA PRO A 89 7.10 6.14 3.32
C PRO A 89 6.86 6.66 1.91
N PHE A 90 7.15 7.95 1.67
CA PHE A 90 7.10 8.56 0.34
C PHE A 90 8.04 7.86 -0.65
N GLU A 91 9.28 7.58 -0.27
CA GLU A 91 10.25 6.87 -1.13
C GLU A 91 9.83 5.41 -1.39
N ILE A 92 9.26 4.74 -0.41
CA ILE A 92 8.78 3.36 -0.61
C ILE A 92 7.60 3.33 -1.57
N TYR A 93 6.73 4.33 -1.45
CA TYR A 93 5.51 4.42 -2.21
C TYR A 93 5.75 4.92 -3.64
N PHE A 94 6.56 5.97 -3.83
CA PHE A 94 6.81 6.61 -5.12
C PHE A 94 8.18 6.28 -5.74
N ALA A 95 9.22 6.07 -4.93
CA ALA A 95 10.60 5.94 -5.40
C ALA A 95 11.03 4.50 -5.68
N ARG A 96 10.16 3.70 -6.33
CA ARG A 96 10.61 2.50 -7.03
C ARG A 96 11.17 2.93 -8.39
N ASN A 97 12.48 2.91 -8.54
CA ASN A 97 13.13 3.43 -9.74
C ASN A 97 13.01 2.47 -10.93
N ILE A 98 13.00 3.05 -12.14
CA ILE A 98 13.12 2.27 -13.37
C ILE A 98 14.46 1.54 -13.32
N GLY A 99 14.45 0.23 -13.57
CA GLY A 99 15.63 -0.63 -13.51
C GLY A 99 15.90 -1.29 -12.16
N GLU A 100 15.17 -0.95 -11.08
CA GLU A 100 15.26 -1.65 -9.80
C GLU A 100 14.71 -3.07 -9.90
N LYS A 101 15.38 -4.00 -9.20
CA LYS A 101 14.88 -5.34 -8.97
C LYS A 101 13.66 -5.26 -8.07
N ALA A 102 12.58 -5.85 -8.53
CA ALA A 102 11.34 -5.98 -7.80
C ALA A 102 10.87 -7.43 -7.86
N TYR A 103 9.90 -7.75 -7.03
CA TYR A 103 9.31 -9.06 -6.97
C TYR A 103 7.81 -8.95 -7.22
N ILE A 104 7.29 -9.62 -8.24
CA ILE A 104 5.84 -9.58 -8.52
C ILE A 104 5.16 -10.77 -7.88
N ARG A 105 3.96 -10.55 -7.34
CA ARG A 105 3.01 -11.59 -6.97
C ARG A 105 2.10 -11.89 -8.16
N LEU A 106 2.38 -12.98 -8.87
CA LEU A 106 1.46 -13.47 -9.90
C LEU A 106 0.40 -14.37 -9.25
N ARG A 107 -0.89 -14.01 -9.41
CA ARG A 107 -2.02 -14.85 -8.98
C ARG A 107 -2.39 -15.82 -10.11
N GLY A 108 -2.00 -17.08 -9.99
CA GLY A 108 -2.48 -18.17 -10.85
C GLY A 108 -3.71 -18.85 -10.23
N LYS A 109 -4.70 -19.25 -11.06
CA LYS A 109 -5.60 -20.36 -10.72
C LYS A 109 -4.95 -21.64 -11.27
N PRO A 110 -4.95 -22.80 -10.59
CA PRO A 110 -5.80 -23.21 -9.46
C PRO A 110 -5.07 -23.38 -8.11
N SER A 111 -3.77 -23.09 -8.02
CA SER A 111 -3.04 -23.17 -6.75
C SER A 111 -2.77 -21.76 -6.22
N ASN A 112 -3.10 -21.52 -4.96
CA ASN A 112 -2.78 -20.30 -4.20
C ASN A 112 -1.25 -20.10 -3.99
N ILE A 113 -0.44 -20.45 -5.00
CA ILE A 113 1.01 -20.26 -4.99
C ILE A 113 1.27 -18.86 -5.53
N GLN A 114 1.58 -17.93 -4.62
CA GLN A 114 2.21 -16.68 -4.99
C GLN A 114 3.57 -17.00 -5.59
N HIS A 115 3.69 -16.99 -6.92
CA HIS A 115 4.99 -16.99 -7.56
C HIS A 115 5.57 -15.59 -7.37
N LEU A 116 6.60 -15.52 -6.53
CA LEU A 116 7.37 -14.32 -6.33
C LEU A 116 8.50 -14.30 -7.35
N MET A 117 8.29 -13.60 -8.47
CA MET A 117 9.24 -13.58 -9.59
C MET A 117 10.12 -12.36 -9.50
N GLU A 118 11.42 -12.54 -9.71
CA GLU A 118 12.34 -11.42 -9.91
C GLU A 118 11.98 -10.71 -11.22
N ASP A 119 11.76 -9.41 -11.12
CA ASP A 119 11.36 -8.54 -12.21
C ASP A 119 12.20 -7.26 -12.20
N ARG A 120 12.29 -6.62 -13.36
CA ARG A 120 12.84 -5.28 -13.52
C ARG A 120 11.75 -4.28 -13.97
N ILE A 121 11.61 -3.19 -13.22
CA ILE A 121 10.66 -2.12 -13.56
C ILE A 121 11.13 -1.38 -14.83
N GLU A 122 10.37 -1.46 -15.92
CA GLU A 122 10.68 -0.79 -17.20
C GLU A 122 10.08 0.62 -17.30
N LYS A 123 8.81 0.79 -16.90
CA LYS A 123 8.07 2.06 -17.04
C LYS A 123 7.11 2.26 -15.88
N ARG A 124 6.72 3.51 -15.62
CA ARG A 124 5.82 3.86 -14.51
C ARG A 124 4.68 4.74 -14.99
N LYS A 125 3.47 4.43 -14.54
CA LYS A 125 2.29 5.29 -14.64
C LYS A 125 1.86 5.66 -13.22
N ILE A 126 2.53 6.68 -12.66
CA ILE A 126 2.38 7.08 -11.24
C ILE A 126 0.92 7.40 -10.91
N LYS A 127 0.20 8.11 -11.80
CA LYS A 127 -1.22 8.46 -11.60
C LYS A 127 -2.16 7.25 -11.53
N LEU A 128 -1.77 6.12 -12.11
CA LEU A 128 -2.57 4.89 -12.16
C LEU A 128 -2.01 3.80 -11.25
N HIS A 129 -1.03 4.13 -10.40
CA HIS A 129 -0.38 3.17 -9.50
C HIS A 129 0.10 1.88 -10.19
N ASN A 130 0.51 2.00 -11.45
CA ASN A 130 0.89 0.86 -12.28
C ASN A 130 2.34 0.96 -12.74
N ASN A 131 3.07 -0.13 -12.60
CA ASN A 131 4.41 -0.29 -13.15
C ASN A 131 4.36 -1.29 -14.30
N LYS A 132 5.10 -0.99 -15.36
CA LYS A 132 5.41 -1.97 -16.39
C LYS A 132 6.65 -2.72 -15.95
N VAL A 133 6.54 -4.03 -15.97
CA VAL A 133 7.47 -4.95 -15.31
C VAL A 133 7.79 -6.07 -16.31
N SER A 134 9.06 -6.45 -16.38
CA SER A 134 9.60 -7.52 -17.23
C SER A 134 10.11 -8.67 -16.36
N TYR A 135 9.51 -9.84 -16.48
CA TYR A 135 9.88 -11.05 -15.74
C TYR A 135 10.02 -12.25 -16.66
N THR A 136 10.89 -13.19 -16.28
CA THR A 136 10.96 -14.50 -16.94
C THR A 136 9.84 -15.38 -16.43
N SER A 137 8.91 -15.78 -17.28
CA SER A 137 7.77 -16.62 -16.91
C SER A 137 8.23 -17.99 -16.43
N PRO A 138 7.75 -18.49 -15.27
CA PRO A 138 8.15 -19.80 -14.77
C PRO A 138 7.52 -20.95 -15.57
N ILE A 139 6.47 -20.66 -16.35
CA ILE A 139 5.73 -21.65 -17.13
C ILE A 139 6.27 -21.70 -18.56
N SER A 140 6.52 -20.55 -19.18
CA SER A 140 6.95 -20.48 -20.58
C SER A 140 8.47 -20.34 -20.73
N GLY A 141 9.21 -19.99 -19.67
CA GLY A 141 10.63 -19.68 -19.71
C GLY A 141 10.98 -18.42 -20.51
N LYS A 142 9.98 -17.71 -21.05
CA LYS A 142 10.15 -16.52 -21.88
C LYS A 142 10.05 -15.25 -21.05
N GLU A 143 10.72 -14.21 -21.51
CA GLU A 143 10.57 -12.87 -20.96
C GLU A 143 9.19 -12.32 -21.34
N GLU A 144 8.38 -12.04 -20.32
CA GLU A 144 7.05 -11.47 -20.46
C GLU A 144 7.05 -10.05 -19.90
N ARG A 145 6.28 -9.16 -20.54
CA ARG A 145 6.10 -7.77 -20.10
C ARG A 145 4.66 -7.54 -19.74
N LYS A 146 4.40 -7.09 -18.52
CA LYS A 146 3.03 -6.86 -18.03
C LYS A 146 2.93 -5.52 -17.30
N TRP A 147 1.74 -4.92 -17.31
CA TRP A 147 1.40 -3.84 -16.39
C TRP A 147 0.84 -4.44 -15.11
N VAL A 148 1.43 -4.08 -13.97
CA VAL A 148 1.07 -4.63 -12.67
C VAL A 148 0.91 -3.48 -11.67
N SER A 149 -0.08 -3.60 -10.79
CA SER A 149 -0.31 -2.65 -9.70
C SER A 149 0.89 -2.61 -8.76
N VAL A 150 1.19 -1.42 -8.22
CA VAL A 150 2.24 -1.23 -7.20
C VAL A 150 2.03 -2.14 -5.98
N ASP A 151 0.77 -2.48 -5.67
CA ASP A 151 0.40 -3.34 -4.53
C ASP A 151 0.78 -4.81 -4.72
N ASP A 152 0.79 -5.30 -5.97
CA ASP A 152 1.20 -6.66 -6.31
C ASP A 152 2.72 -6.78 -6.50
N ILE A 153 3.47 -5.69 -6.31
CA ILE A 153 4.92 -5.64 -6.43
C ILE A 153 5.53 -5.45 -5.03
N THR A 154 6.49 -6.29 -4.66
CA THR A 154 7.19 -6.28 -3.38
C THR A 154 8.71 -6.20 -3.57
N ARG A 155 9.45 -5.66 -2.60
CA ARG A 155 10.92 -5.67 -2.55
C ARG A 155 11.50 -6.86 -1.76
N PHE A 156 10.65 -7.65 -1.11
CA PHE A 156 11.06 -8.76 -0.26
C PHE A 156 10.95 -10.09 -0.99
N THR A 157 11.89 -10.99 -0.70
CA THR A 157 11.83 -12.39 -1.13
C THR A 157 10.75 -13.15 -0.37
N LEU A 158 10.30 -14.28 -0.92
CA LEU A 158 9.22 -15.10 -0.34
C LEU A 158 9.57 -15.55 1.09
N LYS A 159 10.86 -15.82 1.36
CA LYS A 159 11.36 -16.18 2.69
C LYS A 159 11.19 -15.03 3.70
N ARG A 160 11.48 -13.79 3.30
CA ARG A 160 11.32 -12.61 4.16
C ARG A 160 9.85 -12.20 4.34
N GLU A 161 9.00 -12.43 3.35
CA GLU A 161 7.55 -12.19 3.51
C GLU A 161 6.92 -13.14 4.54
N LYS A 162 7.30 -14.42 4.53
CA LYS A 162 6.75 -15.43 5.46
C LYS A 162 7.25 -15.30 6.90
N GLN A 163 8.33 -14.54 7.14
CA GLN A 163 8.89 -14.27 8.47
C GLN A 163 8.27 -13.03 9.14
N LYS A 164 7.32 -12.36 8.49
CA LYS A 164 6.65 -11.15 8.98
C LYS A 164 5.29 -11.48 9.57
#